data_AF-A0A1Z4QH26-F1
#
_entry.id   AF-A0A1Z4QH26-F1
#
_cell.length_a   1.000
_cell.length_b   1.000
_cell.length_c   1.000
_cell.angle_alpha   90.00
_cell.angle_beta   90.00
_cell.angle_gamma   90.00
#
_symmetry.space_group_name_H-M   'P 1'
#
loop_
_entity.id
_entity.type
_entity.pdbx_description
1 polymer ?
#
loop_
_entity_poly.entity_id
_entity_poly.type
_entity_poly.pdbx_seq_one_letter_code
_entity_poly.pdbx_strand_id
1 'polypeptide(L)'
;MSQQAFGSQTIFEIIVNFFKEDNWLFEEIKSEAVLQMAFQGKSGRWSCYAQFKDVQHQFIFYSVCPITAPESQRLTVAEFIARANYGLTIGNFELDFRDGEIRYKTSIDIEDDRLSFVGIKNLVYTNVNMMDKYLPGIISVIAGDVSPEFAINQIDQNIEVAGLSNGAVAADAQKDLVLDISSQTDLQPQEGISDKEPHILTILTPDEIAKFHQALQVMPHYQRKQAEAIIETLKKELIARLGELEEEIFTQGYNFFSEVKIDIKNLKLIQRYSGLADRAKLLLRSFSNGIEECRQLTVEMSTSREELENVFWSINERLQELPTDKLEGRREVELLIEIEEFRSQLAGVERLIKR
;
A
#
# COMPACT_ATOMS: atom_id res chain seq x y z
N MET A 1 -14.37 -25.87 54.81
CA MET A 1 -14.53 -25.22 53.49
C MET A 1 -13.92 -23.84 53.58
N SER A 2 -12.63 -23.72 53.27
CA SER A 2 -11.92 -22.45 53.21
C SER A 2 -11.93 -21.98 51.76
N GLN A 3 -12.79 -21.02 51.45
CA GLN A 3 -12.74 -20.29 50.17
C GLN A 3 -11.38 -19.58 50.09
N GLN A 4 -10.53 -20.05 49.17
CA GLN A 4 -9.37 -19.31 48.72
C GLN A 4 -9.88 -18.09 47.95
N ALA A 5 -9.61 -16.90 48.47
CA ALA A 5 -9.69 -15.67 47.70
C ALA A 5 -8.62 -15.72 46.60
N PHE A 6 -9.02 -15.94 45.36
CA PHE A 6 -8.19 -15.64 44.20
C PHE A 6 -8.03 -14.12 44.16
N GLY A 7 -6.84 -13.61 44.50
CA GLY A 7 -6.52 -12.21 44.31
C GLY A 7 -6.66 -11.85 42.84
N SER A 8 -7.38 -10.77 42.52
CA SER A 8 -7.45 -10.26 41.15
C SER A 8 -6.06 -9.80 40.73
N GLN A 9 -5.44 -10.52 39.81
CA GLN A 9 -4.15 -10.16 39.23
C GLN A 9 -4.30 -8.81 38.50
N THR A 10 -3.40 -7.86 38.74
CA THR A 10 -3.42 -6.57 38.03
C THR A 10 -3.01 -6.75 36.57
N ILE A 11 -3.44 -5.86 35.68
CA ILE A 11 -3.03 -5.90 34.26
C ILE A 11 -1.50 -5.85 34.14
N PHE A 12 -0.83 -5.06 34.98
CA PHE A 12 0.63 -5.00 35.01
C PHE A 12 1.26 -6.36 35.37
N GLU A 13 0.71 -7.07 36.36
CA GLU A 13 1.15 -8.43 36.68
C GLU A 13 0.90 -9.42 35.53
N ILE A 14 -0.19 -9.26 34.75
CA ILE A 14 -0.44 -10.06 33.54
C ILE A 14 0.67 -9.82 32.50
N ILE A 15 1.04 -8.55 32.27
CA ILE A 15 2.12 -8.20 31.34
C ILE A 15 3.45 -8.77 31.81
N VAL A 16 3.78 -8.62 33.10
CA VAL A 16 5.01 -9.19 33.70
C VAL A 16 5.04 -10.71 33.56
N ASN A 17 3.92 -11.38 33.82
CA ASN A 17 3.83 -12.84 33.69
C ASN A 17 3.94 -13.29 32.24
N PHE A 18 3.40 -12.53 31.29
CA PHE A 18 3.63 -12.77 29.86
C PHE A 18 5.12 -12.80 29.52
N PHE A 19 5.88 -11.77 29.88
CA PHE A 19 7.31 -11.73 29.55
C PHE A 19 8.11 -12.82 30.24
N LYS A 20 7.73 -13.23 31.47
CA LYS A 20 8.34 -14.37 32.16
C LYS A 20 8.06 -15.70 31.45
N GLU A 21 6.81 -15.98 31.12
CA GLU A 21 6.40 -17.23 30.47
C GLU A 21 6.93 -17.36 29.04
N ASP A 22 6.98 -16.26 28.30
CA ASP A 22 7.52 -16.20 26.95
C ASP A 22 9.07 -16.11 26.94
N ASN A 23 9.71 -16.23 28.11
CA ASN A 23 11.18 -16.26 28.34
C ASN A 23 11.94 -15.01 27.88
N TRP A 24 11.33 -13.84 28.00
CA TRP A 24 12.03 -12.57 27.78
C TRP A 24 12.87 -12.20 28.99
N LEU A 25 14.08 -11.72 28.73
CA LEU A 25 14.91 -11.08 29.75
C LEU A 25 14.56 -9.60 29.79
N PHE A 26 14.13 -9.13 30.96
CA PHE A 26 13.75 -7.74 31.17
C PHE A 26 14.18 -7.22 32.54
N GLU A 27 14.33 -5.90 32.61
CA GLU A 27 14.56 -5.14 33.83
C GLU A 27 13.35 -4.24 34.09
N GLU A 28 12.89 -4.21 35.34
CA GLU A 28 11.80 -3.33 35.75
C GLU A 28 12.35 -1.97 36.21
N ILE A 29 11.85 -0.90 35.60
CA ILE A 29 12.26 0.47 35.95
C ILE A 29 11.40 0.91 37.14
N LYS A 30 11.91 0.72 38.37
CA LYS A 30 11.18 0.83 39.64
C LYS A 30 10.41 2.15 39.92
N SER A 31 10.54 3.18 39.08
CA SER A 31 9.81 4.46 39.19
C SER A 31 8.60 4.57 38.25
N GLU A 32 8.46 3.68 37.27
CA GLU A 32 7.41 3.69 36.26
C GLU A 32 6.94 2.25 36.01
N ALA A 33 5.68 2.01 35.67
CA ALA A 33 5.20 0.67 35.31
C ALA A 33 5.72 0.28 33.91
N VAL A 34 7.05 0.16 33.79
CA VAL A 34 7.81 0.00 32.55
C VAL A 34 8.82 -1.13 32.71
N LEU A 35 8.79 -2.05 31.74
CA LEU A 35 9.80 -3.10 31.58
C LEU A 35 10.70 -2.75 30.40
N GLN A 36 12.00 -2.74 30.62
CA GLN A 36 13.01 -2.58 29.59
C GLN A 36 13.57 -3.94 29.20
N MET A 37 13.75 -4.19 27.92
CA MET A 37 14.31 -5.43 27.40
C MET A 37 15.14 -5.19 26.14
N ALA A 38 15.99 -6.15 25.79
CA ALA A 38 16.71 -6.14 24.53
C ALA A 38 16.13 -7.22 23.61
N PHE A 39 15.94 -6.88 22.34
CA PHE A 39 15.51 -7.81 21.32
C PHE A 39 16.59 -7.98 20.25
N GLN A 40 16.78 -9.23 19.80
CA GLN A 40 17.67 -9.59 18.71
C GLN A 40 16.83 -10.04 17.52
N GLY A 41 16.72 -9.17 16.51
CA GLY A 41 16.13 -9.50 15.22
C GLY A 41 17.18 -10.00 14.23
N LYS A 42 16.76 -10.23 12.98
CA LYS A 42 17.63 -10.60 11.86
C LYS A 42 18.48 -9.41 11.39
N SER A 43 17.93 -8.20 11.47
CA SER A 43 18.52 -6.98 10.93
C SER A 43 19.24 -6.13 11.98
N GLY A 44 19.15 -6.49 13.27
CA GLY A 44 19.87 -5.80 14.32
C GLY A 44 19.48 -6.22 15.73
N ARG A 45 20.08 -5.55 16.71
CA ARG A 45 19.72 -5.64 18.12
C ARG A 45 19.28 -4.26 18.60
N TRP A 46 18.19 -4.21 19.35
CA TRP A 46 17.65 -2.95 19.86
C TRP A 46 16.99 -3.08 21.23
N SER A 47 16.68 -1.95 21.84
CA SER A 47 15.96 -1.87 23.11
C SER A 47 14.45 -1.76 22.87
N CYS A 48 13.69 -2.47 23.69
CA CYS A 48 12.25 -2.38 23.75
C CYS A 48 11.78 -1.94 25.14
N TYR A 49 10.61 -1.30 25.18
CA TYR A 49 9.98 -0.84 26.41
C TYR A 49 8.52 -1.26 26.41
N ALA A 50 8.11 -1.98 27.45
CA ALA A 50 6.72 -2.34 27.70
C ALA A 50 6.19 -1.44 28.82
N GLN A 51 5.33 -0.48 28.49
CA GLN A 51 4.78 0.48 29.42
C GLN A 51 3.29 0.21 29.65
N PHE A 52 2.89 0.14 30.91
CA PHE A 52 1.49 0.15 31.30
C PHE A 52 1.15 1.52 31.92
N LYS A 53 0.13 2.17 31.39
CA LYS A 53 -0.41 3.42 31.92
C LYS A 53 -1.66 3.12 32.72
N ASP A 54 -1.49 3.00 34.04
CA ASP A 54 -2.53 2.57 34.97
C ASP A 54 -3.80 3.44 34.89
N VAL A 55 -3.65 4.77 34.96
CA VAL A 55 -4.78 5.71 34.91
C VAL A 55 -5.57 5.65 33.61
N GLN A 56 -4.90 5.39 32.48
CA GLN A 56 -5.54 5.32 31.16
C GLN A 56 -5.92 3.89 30.74
N HIS A 57 -5.57 2.87 31.53
CA HIS A 57 -5.69 1.45 31.17
C HIS A 57 -5.11 1.13 29.78
N GLN A 58 -3.94 1.69 29.48
CA GLN A 58 -3.26 1.50 28.20
C GLN A 58 -2.02 0.65 28.34
N PHE A 59 -1.88 -0.34 27.48
CA PHE A 59 -0.61 -1.03 27.27
C PHE A 59 0.06 -0.52 25.99
N ILE A 60 1.32 -0.13 26.11
CA ILE A 60 2.12 0.40 25.01
C ILE A 60 3.43 -0.37 24.96
N PHE A 61 3.81 -0.82 23.78
CA PHE A 61 5.09 -1.46 23.54
C PHE A 61 5.87 -0.68 22.48
N TYR A 62 7.13 -0.39 22.78
CA TYR A 62 8.03 0.35 21.91
C TYR A 62 9.22 -0.52 21.50
N SER A 63 9.61 -0.47 20.23
CA SER A 63 10.95 -0.80 19.76
C SER A 63 11.67 0.49 19.40
N VAL A 64 12.83 0.75 20.00
CA VAL A 64 13.64 1.94 19.69
C VAL A 64 14.67 1.56 18.64
N CYS A 65 14.70 2.28 17.52
CA CYS A 65 15.70 2.06 16.48
C CYS A 65 17.11 2.22 17.09
N PRO A 66 18.07 1.33 16.79
CA PRO A 66 19.42 1.41 17.37
C PRO A 66 20.24 2.59 16.83
N ILE A 67 19.74 3.31 15.83
CA ILE A 67 20.34 4.52 15.26
C ILE A 67 19.33 5.66 15.24
N THR A 68 19.84 6.88 15.40
CA THR A 68 19.06 8.13 15.32
C THR A 68 19.28 8.80 13.97
N ALA A 69 18.25 9.48 13.45
CA ALA A 69 18.35 10.30 12.26
C ALA A 69 19.16 11.59 12.53
N PRO A 70 20.31 11.80 11.87
CA PRO A 70 21.03 13.08 11.94
C PRO A 70 20.13 14.23 11.48
N GLU A 71 20.35 15.44 11.99
CA GLU A 71 19.52 16.62 11.70
C GLU A 71 19.30 16.85 10.20
N SER A 72 20.36 16.71 9.39
CA SER A 72 20.30 16.86 7.93
C SER A 72 19.43 15.82 7.22
N GLN A 73 19.18 14.67 7.84
CA GLN A 73 18.41 13.57 7.27
C GLN A 73 17.00 13.45 7.83
N ARG A 74 16.63 14.24 8.86
CA ARG A 74 15.32 14.10 9.52
C ARG A 74 14.14 14.25 8.57
N LEU A 75 14.24 15.14 7.57
CA LEU A 75 13.19 15.30 6.56
C LEU A 75 13.07 14.06 5.65
N THR A 76 14.21 13.53 5.18
CA THR A 76 14.27 12.30 4.37
C THR A 76 13.68 11.12 5.13
N VAL A 77 14.07 10.96 6.40
CA VAL A 77 13.56 9.90 7.27
C VAL A 77 12.08 10.09 7.60
N ALA A 78 11.62 11.33 7.77
CA ALA A 78 10.20 11.62 7.98
C ALA A 78 9.35 11.21 6.78
N GLU A 79 9.84 11.43 5.55
CA GLU A 79 9.17 10.92 4.36
C GLU A 79 9.13 9.39 4.35
N PHE A 80 10.26 8.73 4.66
CA PHE A 80 10.30 7.26 4.76
C PHE A 80 9.30 6.73 5.78
N ILE A 81 9.24 7.33 6.97
CA ILE A 81 8.30 6.95 8.04
C ILE A 81 6.86 7.19 7.62
N ALA A 82 6.55 8.31 6.97
CA ALA A 82 5.21 8.61 6.48
C ALA A 82 4.75 7.57 5.43
N ARG A 83 5.65 7.16 4.53
CA ARG A 83 5.40 6.10 3.56
C ARG A 83 5.26 4.73 4.22
N ALA A 84 6.15 4.39 5.16
CA ALA A 84 6.11 3.14 5.92
C ALA A 84 4.80 2.98 6.70
N ASN A 85 4.30 4.06 7.30
CA ASN A 85 3.07 4.05 8.08
C ASN A 85 1.81 3.95 7.22
N TYR A 86 1.90 4.29 5.94
CA TYR A 86 0.77 4.30 5.05
C TYR A 86 0.32 2.86 4.74
N GLY A 87 -0.82 2.45 5.30
CA GLY A 87 -1.38 1.12 5.14
C GLY A 87 -1.07 0.14 6.28
N LEU A 88 -0.34 0.55 7.32
CA LEU A 88 -0.15 -0.28 8.51
C LEU A 88 -1.44 -0.41 9.31
N THR A 89 -1.81 -1.64 9.66
CA THR A 89 -3.00 -1.93 10.46
C THR A 89 -2.73 -1.85 11.97
N ILE A 90 -1.55 -2.31 12.40
CA ILE A 90 -1.19 -2.39 13.82
C ILE A 90 0.13 -1.69 14.07
N GLY A 91 0.06 -0.61 14.85
CA GLY A 91 1.20 0.20 15.24
C GLY A 91 1.64 1.22 14.20
N ASN A 92 2.69 1.97 14.54
CA ASN A 92 3.24 3.01 13.69
C ASN A 92 4.71 3.29 14.03
N PHE A 93 5.47 3.77 13.04
CA PHE A 93 6.75 4.43 13.25
C PHE A 93 6.54 5.88 13.74
N GLU A 94 7.42 6.32 14.61
CA GLU A 94 7.50 7.67 15.17
C GLU A 94 8.91 8.22 14.94
N LEU A 95 9.01 9.53 14.68
CA LEU A 95 10.26 10.28 14.62
C LEU A 95 10.18 11.48 15.56
N ASP A 96 11.12 11.58 16.48
CA ASP A 96 11.33 12.81 17.24
C ASP A 96 12.24 13.76 16.44
N PHE A 97 11.71 14.91 16.04
CA PHE A 97 12.49 15.89 15.28
C PHE A 97 13.54 16.63 16.11
N ARG A 98 13.51 16.54 17.44
CA ARG A 98 14.45 17.23 18.34
C ARG A 98 15.82 16.55 18.30
N ASP A 99 15.85 15.23 18.44
CA ASP A 99 17.06 14.44 18.53
C ASP A 99 17.21 13.40 17.40
N GLY A 100 16.15 13.14 16.63
CA GLY A 100 16.16 12.17 15.53
C GLY A 100 15.88 10.74 15.98
N GLU A 101 15.37 10.54 17.19
CA GLU A 101 15.01 9.22 17.66
C GLU A 101 13.86 8.63 16.83
N ILE A 102 14.02 7.36 16.44
CA ILE A 102 13.03 6.61 15.66
C ILE A 102 12.52 5.46 16.51
N ARG A 103 11.21 5.26 16.57
CA ARG A 103 10.59 4.17 17.31
C ARG A 103 9.48 3.51 16.51
N TYR A 104 9.21 2.23 16.76
CA TYR A 104 7.95 1.59 16.37
C TYR A 104 7.10 1.37 17.61
N LYS A 105 5.86 1.82 17.58
CA LYS A 105 4.90 1.74 18.69
C LYS A 105 3.75 0.81 18.33
N THR A 106 3.39 -0.07 19.25
CA THR A 106 2.09 -0.75 19.27
C THR A 106 1.41 -0.41 20.60
N SER A 107 0.09 -0.25 20.58
CA SER A 107 -0.67 0.11 21.78
C SER A 107 -2.09 -0.44 21.72
N ILE A 108 -2.68 -0.66 22.89
CA ILE A 108 -4.07 -1.07 23.04
C ILE A 108 -4.69 -0.43 24.28
N ASP A 109 -5.94 0.02 24.13
CA ASP A 109 -6.80 0.37 25.25
C ASP A 109 -7.41 -0.91 25.83
N ILE A 110 -7.33 -1.08 27.14
CA ILE A 110 -7.78 -2.31 27.82
C ILE A 110 -9.13 -2.02 28.47
N GLU A 111 -10.17 -2.65 27.93
CA GLU A 111 -11.52 -2.60 28.49
C GLU A 111 -11.79 -3.79 29.42
N ASP A 112 -12.59 -3.57 30.46
CA ASP A 112 -13.06 -4.59 31.43
C ASP A 112 -11.97 -5.43 32.10
N ASP A 113 -10.76 -4.88 32.29
CA ASP A 113 -9.58 -5.56 32.85
C ASP A 113 -9.17 -6.84 32.09
N ARG A 114 -9.55 -6.96 30.82
CA ARG A 114 -9.28 -8.16 30.01
C ARG A 114 -8.21 -7.90 28.97
N LEU A 115 -6.97 -8.23 29.34
CA LEU A 115 -5.87 -8.37 28.40
C LEU A 115 -5.44 -9.83 28.31
N SER A 116 -5.65 -10.46 27.16
CA SER A 116 -5.24 -11.85 26.95
C SER A 116 -3.77 -11.96 26.60
N PHE A 117 -3.13 -13.07 27.02
CA PHE A 117 -1.77 -13.43 26.61
C PHE A 117 -1.57 -13.38 25.09
N VAL A 118 -2.56 -13.86 24.33
CA VAL A 118 -2.53 -13.83 22.85
C VAL A 118 -2.53 -12.40 22.34
N GLY A 119 -3.32 -11.50 22.95
CA GLY A 119 -3.33 -10.08 22.61
C GLY A 119 -1.98 -9.41 22.86
N ILE A 120 -1.37 -9.64 24.02
CA ILE A 120 -0.03 -9.13 24.35
C ILE A 120 0.98 -9.66 23.35
N LYS A 121 0.96 -10.98 23.10
CA LYS A 121 1.86 -11.63 22.16
C LYS A 121 1.76 -11.01 20.77
N ASN A 122 0.55 -10.84 20.24
CA ASN A 122 0.35 -10.25 18.92
C ASN A 122 0.92 -8.82 18.87
N LEU A 123 0.65 -7.97 19.87
CA LEU A 123 1.18 -6.60 19.89
C LEU A 123 2.70 -6.54 19.99
N VAL A 124 3.31 -7.36 20.85
CA VAL A 124 4.76 -7.41 21.07
C VAL A 124 5.48 -7.94 19.83
N TYR A 125 5.03 -9.08 19.29
CA TYR A 125 5.69 -9.71 18.15
C TYR A 125 5.46 -8.93 16.84
N THR A 126 4.28 -8.34 16.63
CA THR A 126 4.09 -7.41 15.51
C THR A 126 5.06 -6.24 15.62
N ASN A 127 5.27 -5.69 16.82
CA ASN A 127 6.15 -4.55 17.01
C ASN A 127 7.60 -4.86 16.61
N VAL A 128 8.19 -5.90 17.20
CA VAL A 128 9.59 -6.25 16.92
C VAL A 128 9.80 -6.74 15.49
N ASN A 129 8.84 -7.46 14.91
CA ASN A 129 8.94 -7.90 13.52
C ASN A 129 8.88 -6.72 12.54
N MET A 130 8.08 -5.70 12.83
CA MET A 130 8.00 -4.49 12.02
C MET A 130 9.27 -3.66 12.12
N MET A 131 9.85 -3.52 13.32
CA MET A 131 11.17 -2.89 13.44
C MET A 131 12.22 -3.68 12.64
N ASP A 132 12.30 -5.00 12.78
CA ASP A 132 13.26 -5.83 12.05
C ASP A 132 13.11 -5.69 10.53
N LYS A 133 11.88 -5.73 10.03
CA LYS A 133 11.56 -5.63 8.59
C LYS A 133 12.00 -4.29 7.99
N TYR A 134 11.81 -3.18 8.71
CA TYR A 134 12.07 -1.84 8.17
C TYR A 134 13.46 -1.29 8.52
N LEU A 135 14.15 -1.86 9.52
CA LEU A 135 15.45 -1.39 9.98
C LEU A 135 16.49 -1.24 8.84
N PRO A 136 16.65 -2.20 7.90
CA PRO A 136 17.59 -2.03 6.78
C PRO A 136 17.26 -0.82 5.90
N GLY A 137 15.98 -0.57 5.65
CA GLY A 137 15.52 0.59 4.87
C GLY A 137 15.80 1.90 5.61
N ILE A 138 15.54 1.95 6.92
CA ILE A 138 15.85 3.11 7.77
C ILE A 138 17.34 3.44 7.69
N ILE A 139 18.21 2.43 7.84
CA ILE A 139 19.67 2.60 7.77
C ILE A 139 20.08 3.15 6.41
N SER A 140 19.57 2.57 5.31
CA SER A 140 19.94 2.95 3.95
C SER A 140 19.49 4.37 3.60
N VAL A 141 18.31 4.79 4.07
CA VAL A 141 17.81 6.16 3.89
C VAL A 141 18.63 7.16 4.70
N ILE A 142 19.00 6.83 5.95
CA ILE A 142 19.86 7.69 6.78
C ILE A 142 21.25 7.86 6.14
N ALA A 143 21.81 6.78 5.59
CA ALA A 143 23.09 6.81 4.89
C ALA A 143 23.04 7.65 3.60
N GLY A 144 21.84 7.84 3.02
CA GLY A 144 21.64 8.54 1.75
C GLY A 144 21.88 7.66 0.52
N ASP A 145 21.95 6.33 0.71
CA ASP A 145 22.21 5.37 -0.36
C ASP A 145 20.99 5.16 -1.27
N VAL A 146 19.79 5.36 -0.72
CA VAL A 146 18.51 5.13 -1.41
C VAL A 146 17.49 6.22 -1.07
N SER A 147 16.56 6.47 -1.99
CA SER A 147 15.42 7.34 -1.70
C SER A 147 14.40 6.65 -0.77
N PRO A 148 13.62 7.41 0.02
CA PRO A 148 12.54 6.87 0.84
C PRO A 148 11.56 5.97 0.08
N GLU A 149 11.15 6.40 -1.12
CA GLU A 149 10.26 5.63 -1.98
C GLU A 149 10.84 4.28 -2.40
N PHE A 150 12.09 4.29 -2.86
CA PHE A 150 12.76 3.06 -3.29
C PHE A 150 12.95 2.08 -2.13
N ALA A 151 13.29 2.59 -0.95
CA ALA A 151 13.44 1.77 0.25
C ALA A 151 12.12 1.07 0.64
N ILE A 152 10.98 1.76 0.56
CA ILE A 152 9.67 1.17 0.84
C ILE A 152 9.29 0.12 -0.19
N ASN A 153 9.48 0.41 -1.48
CA ASN A 153 9.17 -0.56 -2.54
C ASN A 153 9.97 -1.87 -2.38
N GLN A 154 11.24 -1.80 -1.98
CA GLN A 154 12.05 -3.00 -1.70
C GLN A 154 11.50 -3.81 -0.52
N ILE A 155 11.06 -3.13 0.54
CA ILE A 155 10.48 -3.75 1.74
C ILE A 155 9.14 -4.43 1.42
N ASP A 156 8.33 -3.85 0.53
CA ASP A 156 7.04 -4.40 0.12
C ASP A 156 7.18 -5.58 -0.86
N GLN A 157 8.21 -5.56 -1.70
CA GLN A 157 8.49 -6.62 -2.68
C GLN A 157 9.32 -7.77 -2.11
N ASN A 158 9.72 -7.74 -0.83
CA ASN A 158 10.61 -8.73 -0.18
C ASN A 158 11.92 -8.96 -0.97
N ILE A 159 12.50 -7.92 -1.56
CA ILE A 159 13.76 -8.06 -2.31
C ILE A 159 14.91 -7.98 -1.31
N GLU A 160 15.62 -9.10 -1.08
CA GLU A 160 16.86 -9.10 -0.31
C GLU A 160 17.94 -8.31 -1.04
N VAL A 161 18.53 -7.33 -0.37
CA VAL A 161 19.64 -6.54 -0.90
C VAL A 161 20.90 -7.40 -0.90
N ALA A 162 21.11 -8.14 -1.99
CA ALA A 162 22.40 -8.71 -2.31
C ALA A 162 23.35 -7.56 -2.71
N GLY A 163 24.49 -7.49 -2.02
CA GLY A 163 25.43 -6.37 -2.05
C GLY A 163 25.86 -5.91 -3.45
N LEU A 164 26.02 -4.59 -3.56
CA LEU A 164 26.62 -3.94 -4.73
C LEU A 164 28.10 -4.33 -4.84
N SER A 165 28.44 -5.07 -5.89
CA SER A 165 29.78 -5.01 -6.49
C SER A 165 29.73 -5.19 -8.01
N ASN A 166 30.12 -4.11 -8.71
CA ASN A 166 30.84 -3.99 -9.98
C ASN A 166 30.38 -4.75 -11.25
N GLY A 167 30.18 -3.99 -12.34
CA GLY A 167 30.63 -4.39 -13.69
C GLY A 167 29.73 -3.99 -14.87
N ALA A 168 30.22 -3.09 -15.73
CA ALA A 168 29.76 -2.84 -17.11
C ALA A 168 29.79 -4.13 -17.98
N VAL A 169 29.20 -4.30 -19.18
CA VAL A 169 29.22 -3.49 -20.42
C VAL A 169 28.23 -4.08 -21.48
N ALA A 170 27.82 -3.25 -22.46
CA ALA A 170 27.49 -3.54 -23.89
C ALA A 170 26.22 -4.36 -24.23
N ALA A 171 25.23 -3.87 -24.99
CA ALA A 171 25.16 -3.33 -26.38
C ALA A 171 25.03 -4.41 -27.48
N ASP A 172 23.89 -4.39 -28.19
CA ASP A 172 23.74 -4.25 -29.66
C ASP A 172 22.76 -5.22 -30.39
N ALA A 173 22.02 -4.62 -31.34
CA ALA A 173 21.40 -5.10 -32.59
C ALA A 173 20.34 -6.24 -32.62
N GLN A 174 19.36 -6.35 -33.55
CA GLN A 174 18.69 -5.51 -34.56
C GLN A 174 17.67 -6.41 -35.34
N LYS A 175 16.54 -5.83 -35.80
CA LYS A 175 15.72 -6.13 -37.03
C LYS A 175 14.63 -7.22 -37.10
N ASP A 176 13.42 -6.71 -37.40
CA ASP A 176 12.39 -7.04 -38.41
C ASP A 176 11.92 -8.48 -38.68
N LEU A 177 10.59 -8.70 -38.56
CA LEU A 177 9.77 -9.23 -39.68
C LEU A 177 8.26 -8.97 -39.47
N VAL A 178 7.64 -8.38 -40.49
CA VAL A 178 6.20 -8.14 -40.67
C VAL A 178 5.47 -9.45 -41.01
N LEU A 179 4.29 -9.69 -40.41
CA LEU A 179 3.26 -10.55 -41.01
C LEU A 179 1.86 -9.98 -40.75
N ASP A 180 1.24 -9.63 -41.88
CA ASP A 180 -0.14 -9.27 -42.16
C ASP A 180 -1.10 -10.46 -41.93
N ILE A 181 -2.13 -10.31 -41.10
CA ILE A 181 -3.39 -11.07 -41.20
C ILE A 181 -4.56 -10.17 -40.79
N SER A 182 -5.18 -9.55 -41.79
CA SER A 182 -6.59 -9.21 -41.74
C SER A 182 -7.45 -10.50 -41.84
N SER A 183 -8.37 -10.71 -40.91
CA SER A 183 -9.71 -11.25 -41.24
C SER A 183 -10.62 -11.26 -40.02
N GLN A 184 -11.73 -10.54 -40.19
CA GLN A 184 -12.92 -10.47 -39.36
C GLN A 184 -13.51 -11.85 -39.06
N THR A 185 -14.12 -11.98 -37.88
CA THR A 185 -15.33 -12.78 -37.71
C THR A 185 -16.32 -12.01 -36.86
N ASP A 186 -17.39 -11.57 -37.51
CA ASP A 186 -18.64 -11.12 -36.93
C ASP A 186 -19.26 -12.20 -36.03
N LEU A 187 -19.65 -11.82 -34.82
CA LEU A 187 -20.80 -12.39 -34.13
C LEU A 187 -21.67 -11.25 -33.59
N GLN A 188 -22.96 -11.36 -33.92
CA GLN A 188 -24.03 -10.37 -33.79
C GLN A 188 -24.39 -9.99 -32.34
N PRO A 189 -25.08 -8.84 -32.16
CA PRO A 189 -25.14 -8.11 -30.90
C PRO A 189 -26.18 -8.68 -29.94
N GLN A 190 -25.78 -8.86 -28.68
CA GLN A 190 -26.73 -9.02 -27.57
C GLN A 190 -26.99 -7.66 -26.94
N GLU A 191 -28.19 -7.13 -27.23
CA GLU A 191 -28.74 -5.93 -26.62
C GLU A 191 -28.85 -6.12 -25.09
N GLY A 192 -28.30 -5.16 -24.33
CA GLY A 192 -28.60 -5.06 -22.90
C GLY A 192 -27.56 -4.48 -21.96
N ILE A 193 -26.51 -3.77 -22.40
CA ILE A 193 -25.65 -2.96 -21.50
C ILE A 193 -25.29 -1.65 -22.23
N SER A 194 -25.60 -0.51 -21.60
CA SER A 194 -25.45 0.85 -22.11
C SER A 194 -24.16 1.12 -22.91
N ASP A 195 -24.28 1.88 -24.02
CA ASP A 195 -23.23 2.49 -24.89
C ASP A 195 -22.25 3.45 -24.14
N LYS A 196 -21.76 3.10 -22.96
CA LYS A 196 -20.76 3.92 -22.25
C LYS A 196 -19.38 3.36 -22.55
N GLU A 197 -18.53 4.12 -23.25
CA GLU A 197 -17.10 3.83 -23.28
C GLU A 197 -16.49 4.15 -21.90
N PRO A 198 -15.59 3.29 -21.37
CA PRO A 198 -14.93 3.55 -20.10
C PRO A 198 -14.04 4.79 -20.22
N HIS A 199 -14.07 5.63 -19.20
CA HIS A 199 -13.26 6.84 -19.11
C HIS A 199 -11.76 6.51 -19.18
N ILE A 200 -10.96 7.42 -19.75
CA ILE A 200 -9.52 7.22 -19.94
C ILE A 200 -8.79 6.87 -18.62
N LEU A 201 -9.16 7.52 -17.51
CA LEU A 201 -8.58 7.26 -16.19
C LEU A 201 -8.94 5.87 -15.62
N THR A 202 -9.97 5.23 -16.15
CA THR A 202 -10.36 3.86 -15.83
C THR A 202 -9.50 2.85 -16.60
N ILE A 203 -8.83 3.27 -17.69
CA ILE A 203 -8.00 2.43 -18.58
C ILE A 203 -6.52 2.52 -18.25
N LEU A 204 -6.07 3.71 -17.83
CA LEU A 204 -4.71 3.96 -17.42
C LEU A 204 -4.46 3.41 -16.01
N THR A 205 -3.26 2.88 -15.78
CA THR A 205 -2.82 2.42 -14.47
C THR A 205 -2.42 3.62 -13.58
N PRO A 206 -2.31 3.42 -12.25
CA PRO A 206 -1.89 4.49 -11.34
C PRO A 206 -0.52 5.11 -11.70
N ASP A 207 0.40 4.28 -12.20
CA ASP A 207 1.75 4.68 -12.60
C ASP A 207 1.75 5.47 -13.91
N GLU A 208 0.92 5.07 -14.87
CA GLU A 208 0.76 5.78 -16.14
C GLU A 208 0.13 7.16 -15.93
N ILE A 209 -0.88 7.23 -15.05
CA ILE A 209 -1.50 8.49 -14.59
C ILE A 209 -0.45 9.40 -13.94
N ALA A 210 0.43 8.84 -13.09
CA ALA A 210 1.51 9.60 -12.45
C ALA A 210 2.47 10.19 -13.48
N LYS A 211 2.88 9.40 -14.48
CA LYS A 211 3.81 9.80 -15.54
C LYS A 211 3.22 10.88 -16.44
N PHE A 212 1.95 10.76 -16.84
CA PHE A 212 1.25 11.80 -17.58
C PHE A 212 1.18 13.11 -16.78
N HIS A 213 0.75 13.05 -15.51
CA HIS A 213 0.66 14.24 -14.65
C HIS A 213 2.02 14.92 -14.47
N GLN A 214 3.06 14.14 -14.18
CA GLN A 214 4.41 14.66 -13.98
C GLN A 214 4.95 15.36 -15.24
N ALA A 215 4.84 14.70 -16.40
CA ALA A 215 5.40 15.21 -17.64
C ALA A 215 4.63 16.42 -18.21
N LEU A 216 3.31 16.46 -18.04
CA LEU A 216 2.45 17.46 -18.70
C LEU A 216 2.01 18.60 -17.78
N GLN A 217 1.96 18.41 -16.46
CA GLN A 217 1.39 19.40 -15.52
C GLN A 217 2.39 19.92 -14.48
N VAL A 218 3.39 19.11 -14.11
CA VAL A 218 4.33 19.47 -13.03
C VAL A 218 5.64 20.04 -13.56
N MET A 219 6.17 19.50 -14.65
CA MET A 219 7.50 19.89 -15.14
C MET A 219 7.51 21.30 -15.78
N PRO A 220 8.40 22.21 -15.33
CA PRO A 220 8.57 23.51 -15.95
C PRO A 220 9.12 23.43 -17.38
N HIS A 221 8.85 24.43 -18.21
CA HIS A 221 9.27 24.48 -19.62
C HIS A 221 10.77 24.22 -19.88
N TYR A 222 11.66 24.54 -18.93
CA TYR A 222 13.10 24.30 -19.06
C TYR A 222 13.52 22.83 -18.84
N GLN A 223 12.64 21.98 -18.28
CA GLN A 223 12.84 20.54 -18.11
C GLN A 223 12.25 19.71 -19.26
N ARG A 224 11.96 20.34 -20.40
CA ARG A 224 11.32 19.70 -21.56
C ARG A 224 11.95 18.35 -21.97
N LYS A 225 13.28 18.22 -21.93
CA LYS A 225 13.96 16.95 -22.25
C LYS A 225 13.64 15.82 -21.26
N GLN A 226 13.43 16.13 -19.99
CA GLN A 226 13.04 15.15 -18.97
C GLN A 226 11.57 14.76 -19.14
N ALA A 227 10.69 15.73 -19.42
CA ALA A 227 9.30 15.45 -19.74
C ALA A 227 9.17 14.56 -20.99
N GLU A 228 9.93 14.86 -22.05
CA GLU A 228 10.00 14.05 -23.27
C GLU A 228 10.49 12.62 -22.97
N ALA A 229 11.49 12.46 -22.10
CA ALA A 229 11.96 11.14 -21.69
C ALA A 229 10.89 10.32 -20.92
N ILE A 230 10.11 10.98 -20.05
CA ILE A 230 9.00 10.33 -19.32
C ILE A 230 7.91 9.89 -20.31
N ILE A 231 7.54 10.76 -21.25
CA ILE A 231 6.53 10.45 -22.27
C ILE A 231 6.97 9.29 -23.18
N GLU A 232 8.23 9.29 -23.63
CA GLU A 232 8.78 8.17 -24.40
C GLU A 232 8.79 6.85 -23.63
N THR A 233 9.10 6.92 -22.33
CA THR A 233 9.06 5.74 -21.45
C THR A 233 7.63 5.23 -21.28
N LEU A 234 6.68 6.14 -21.02
CA LEU A 234 5.26 5.84 -20.88
C LEU A 234 4.68 5.22 -22.15
N LYS A 235 5.05 5.74 -23.33
CA LYS A 235 4.62 5.18 -24.62
C LYS A 235 5.05 3.72 -24.76
N LYS A 236 6.31 3.40 -24.45
CA LYS A 236 6.82 2.01 -24.50
C LYS A 236 6.09 1.07 -23.54
N GLU A 237 5.76 1.54 -22.34
CA GLU A 237 5.00 0.75 -21.36
C GLU A 237 3.56 0.49 -21.83
N LEU A 238 2.90 1.49 -22.41
CA LEU A 238 1.56 1.33 -22.99
C LEU A 238 1.58 0.36 -24.17
N ILE A 239 2.60 0.44 -25.05
CA ILE A 239 2.77 -0.52 -26.15
C ILE A 239 2.87 -1.94 -25.60
N ALA A 240 3.70 -2.14 -24.57
CA ALA A 240 3.90 -3.45 -23.96
C ALA A 240 2.62 -4.01 -23.32
N ARG A 241 1.72 -3.15 -22.81
CA ARG A 241 0.51 -3.55 -22.09
C ARG A 241 -0.74 -3.67 -22.98
N LEU A 242 -0.91 -2.78 -23.95
CA LEU A 242 -2.14 -2.61 -24.72
C LEU A 242 -2.02 -3.05 -26.19
N GLY A 243 -0.81 -3.24 -26.71
CA GLY A 243 -0.60 -3.65 -28.10
C GLY A 243 -1.20 -2.64 -29.08
N GLU A 244 -2.11 -3.09 -29.94
CA GLU A 244 -2.73 -2.29 -31.02
C GLU A 244 -3.58 -1.12 -30.52
N LEU A 245 -4.08 -1.17 -29.28
CA LEU A 245 -4.88 -0.09 -28.68
C LEU A 245 -4.03 1.04 -28.07
N GLU A 246 -2.70 0.92 -28.08
CA GLU A 246 -1.81 1.90 -27.46
C GLU A 246 -1.96 3.31 -28.04
N GLU A 247 -1.94 3.44 -29.36
CA GLU A 247 -1.87 4.77 -30.00
C GLU A 247 -3.11 5.63 -29.68
N GLU A 248 -4.28 4.99 -29.64
CA GLU A 248 -5.54 5.63 -29.27
C GLU A 248 -5.54 6.02 -27.78
N ILE A 249 -5.23 5.09 -26.88
CA ILE A 249 -5.24 5.33 -25.42
C ILE A 249 -4.19 6.36 -25.02
N PHE A 250 -3.00 6.31 -25.63
CA PHE A 250 -1.96 7.30 -25.43
C PHE A 250 -2.44 8.68 -25.86
N THR A 251 -3.06 8.80 -27.04
CA THR A 251 -3.57 10.09 -27.55
C THR A 251 -4.67 10.65 -26.66
N GLN A 252 -5.63 9.82 -26.24
CA GLN A 252 -6.68 10.23 -25.31
C GLN A 252 -6.12 10.69 -23.97
N GLY A 253 -5.18 9.92 -23.39
CA GLY A 253 -4.50 10.29 -22.14
C GLY A 253 -3.72 11.59 -22.26
N TYR A 254 -2.93 11.73 -23.32
CA TYR A 254 -2.13 12.92 -23.58
C TYR A 254 -3.01 14.18 -23.68
N ASN A 255 -4.11 14.12 -24.44
CA ASN A 255 -5.05 15.23 -24.57
C ASN A 255 -5.70 15.56 -23.22
N PHE A 256 -6.19 14.55 -22.51
CA PHE A 256 -6.82 14.73 -21.20
C PHE A 256 -5.89 15.44 -20.20
N PHE A 257 -4.66 14.97 -20.03
CA PHE A 257 -3.71 15.57 -19.08
C PHE A 257 -3.12 16.90 -19.57
N SER A 258 -3.22 17.22 -20.86
CA SER A 258 -2.86 18.54 -21.41
C SER A 258 -3.95 19.59 -21.14
N GLU A 259 -5.21 19.18 -21.13
CA GLU A 259 -6.36 20.08 -21.00
C GLU A 259 -6.85 20.24 -19.55
N VAL A 260 -6.83 19.16 -18.77
CA VAL A 260 -7.42 19.12 -17.42
C VAL A 260 -6.33 19.20 -16.37
N LYS A 261 -6.24 20.32 -15.64
CA LYS A 261 -5.32 20.46 -14.51
C LYS A 261 -5.86 19.77 -13.25
N ILE A 262 -5.07 18.86 -12.69
CA ILE A 262 -5.46 18.04 -11.55
C ILE A 262 -4.62 18.42 -10.33
N ASP A 263 -5.29 18.74 -9.23
CA ASP A 263 -4.63 18.96 -7.94
C ASP A 263 -4.04 17.67 -7.37
N ILE A 264 -2.96 17.79 -6.58
CA ILE A 264 -2.26 16.65 -5.98
C ILE A 264 -3.19 15.77 -5.14
N LYS A 265 -4.19 16.35 -4.45
CA LYS A 265 -5.16 15.58 -3.67
C LYS A 265 -6.08 14.74 -4.56
N ASN A 266 -6.63 15.34 -5.61
CA ASN A 266 -7.49 14.66 -6.57
C ASN A 266 -6.71 13.57 -7.31
N LEU A 267 -5.44 13.84 -7.67
CA LEU A 267 -4.55 12.88 -8.31
C LEU A 267 -4.41 11.60 -7.46
N LYS A 268 -4.19 11.73 -6.15
CA LYS A 268 -4.05 10.58 -5.25
C LYS A 268 -5.33 9.75 -5.17
N LEU A 269 -6.50 10.37 -5.19
CA LEU A 269 -7.77 9.64 -5.22
C LEU A 269 -7.97 8.95 -6.57
N ILE A 270 -7.71 9.67 -7.68
CA ILE A 270 -7.77 9.12 -9.04
C ILE A 270 -6.89 7.87 -9.16
N GLN A 271 -5.65 7.89 -8.65
CA GLN A 271 -4.76 6.74 -8.66
C GLN A 271 -5.33 5.55 -7.86
N ARG A 272 -5.98 5.79 -6.72
CA ARG A 272 -6.62 4.71 -5.94
C ARG A 272 -7.80 4.09 -6.69
N TYR A 273 -8.67 4.90 -7.29
CA TYR A 273 -9.81 4.40 -8.08
C TYR A 273 -9.35 3.71 -9.37
N SER A 274 -8.34 4.22 -10.06
CA SER A 274 -7.73 3.57 -11.23
C SER A 274 -7.19 2.19 -10.88
N GLY A 275 -6.47 2.04 -9.75
CA GLY A 275 -6.01 0.72 -9.29
C GLY A 275 -7.14 -0.26 -8.96
N LEU A 276 -8.27 0.23 -8.43
CA LEU A 276 -9.47 -0.59 -8.23
C LEU A 276 -10.12 -0.98 -9.55
N ALA A 277 -10.18 -0.07 -10.53
CA ALA A 277 -10.69 -0.34 -11.88
C ALA A 277 -9.88 -1.40 -12.61
N ASP A 278 -8.55 -1.34 -12.53
CA ASP A 278 -7.65 -2.34 -13.09
C ASP A 278 -7.91 -3.72 -12.47
N ARG A 279 -8.08 -3.77 -11.15
CA ARG A 279 -8.41 -5.02 -10.44
C ARG A 279 -9.78 -5.56 -10.84
N ALA A 280 -10.79 -4.70 -10.95
CA ALA A 280 -12.12 -5.08 -11.42
C ALA A 280 -12.08 -5.65 -12.85
N LYS A 281 -11.33 -5.02 -13.77
CA LYS A 281 -11.14 -5.52 -15.14
C LYS A 281 -10.47 -6.88 -15.18
N LEU A 282 -9.43 -7.11 -14.36
CA LEU A 282 -8.76 -8.40 -14.27
C LEU A 282 -9.74 -9.50 -13.82
N LEU A 283 -10.56 -9.23 -12.80
CA LEU A 283 -11.57 -10.17 -12.33
C LEU A 283 -12.66 -10.42 -13.39
N LEU A 284 -13.14 -9.38 -14.09
CA LEU A 284 -14.10 -9.53 -15.19
C LEU A 284 -13.54 -10.40 -16.33
N ARG A 285 -12.26 -10.23 -16.67
CA ARG A 285 -11.56 -11.10 -17.64
C ARG A 285 -11.48 -12.54 -17.15
N SER A 286 -11.25 -12.77 -15.86
CA SER A 286 -11.27 -14.13 -15.29
C SER A 286 -12.63 -14.80 -15.43
N PHE A 287 -13.74 -14.06 -15.28
CA PHE A 287 -15.07 -14.59 -15.57
C PHE A 287 -15.25 -14.92 -17.06
N SER A 288 -14.79 -14.06 -17.96
CA SER A 288 -14.88 -14.31 -19.41
C SER A 288 -14.06 -15.53 -19.84
N ASN A 289 -12.86 -15.72 -19.29
CA ASN A 289 -12.00 -16.86 -19.61
C ASN A 289 -12.52 -18.17 -18.98
N GLY A 290 -13.08 -18.13 -17.76
CA GLY A 290 -13.68 -19.31 -17.12
C GLY A 290 -14.92 -19.86 -17.83
N ILE A 291 -15.61 -19.02 -18.63
CA ILE A 291 -16.76 -19.42 -19.46
C ILE A 291 -16.34 -20.29 -20.65
N GLU A 292 -15.11 -20.17 -21.15
CA GLU A 292 -14.59 -21.04 -22.22
C GLU A 292 -14.28 -22.46 -21.73
N GLU A 293 -13.90 -22.62 -20.46
CA GLU A 293 -13.59 -23.93 -19.85
C GLU A 293 -14.80 -24.60 -19.20
N CYS A 294 -15.75 -23.84 -18.66
CA CYS A 294 -16.97 -24.35 -18.02
C CYS A 294 -18.23 -23.95 -18.80
N ARG A 295 -18.87 -24.92 -19.46
CA ARG A 295 -20.12 -24.74 -20.25
C ARG A 295 -21.36 -24.26 -19.47
N GLN A 296 -21.25 -23.82 -18.21
CA GLN A 296 -22.36 -23.26 -17.44
C GLN A 296 -21.85 -22.31 -16.35
N LEU A 297 -22.24 -21.03 -16.43
CA LEU A 297 -22.21 -20.10 -15.31
C LEU A 297 -23.23 -20.58 -14.26
N THR A 298 -22.80 -20.77 -13.01
CA THR A 298 -23.75 -20.92 -11.90
C THR A 298 -24.46 -19.59 -11.66
N VAL A 299 -25.69 -19.63 -11.12
CA VAL A 299 -26.48 -18.42 -10.77
C VAL A 299 -25.69 -17.51 -9.82
N GLU A 300 -24.85 -18.08 -8.95
CA GLU A 300 -23.97 -17.33 -8.06
C GLU A 300 -22.86 -16.57 -8.82
N MET A 301 -22.28 -17.17 -9.86
CA MET A 301 -21.26 -16.51 -10.69
C MET A 301 -21.84 -15.44 -11.60
N SER A 302 -23.07 -15.61 -12.12
CA SER A 302 -23.74 -14.55 -12.88
C SER A 302 -24.07 -13.34 -12.00
N THR A 303 -24.55 -13.58 -10.78
CA THR A 303 -24.83 -12.50 -9.80
C THR A 303 -23.55 -11.77 -9.40
N SER A 304 -22.47 -12.52 -9.12
CA SER A 304 -21.17 -11.93 -8.74
C SER A 304 -20.53 -11.12 -9.88
N ARG A 305 -20.76 -11.53 -11.13
CA ARG A 305 -20.32 -10.78 -12.31
C ARG A 305 -21.09 -9.46 -12.45
N GLU A 306 -22.41 -9.48 -12.28
CA GLU A 306 -23.25 -8.28 -12.33
C GLU A 306 -22.86 -7.29 -11.22
N GLU A 307 -22.63 -7.77 -9.99
CA GLU A 307 -22.10 -6.96 -8.89
C GLU A 307 -20.74 -6.34 -9.24
N LEU A 308 -19.84 -7.11 -9.85
CA LEU A 308 -18.53 -6.63 -10.26
C LEU A 308 -18.60 -5.57 -11.38
N GLU A 309 -19.51 -5.74 -12.35
CA GLU A 309 -19.78 -4.75 -13.40
C GLU A 309 -20.33 -3.45 -12.80
N ASN A 310 -21.22 -3.54 -11.81
CA ASN A 310 -21.74 -2.37 -11.09
C ASN A 310 -20.64 -1.62 -10.31
N VAL A 311 -19.74 -2.34 -9.66
CA VAL A 311 -18.56 -1.75 -9.00
C VAL A 311 -17.67 -1.05 -10.00
N PHE A 312 -17.39 -1.70 -11.14
CA PHE A 312 -16.57 -1.12 -12.20
C PHE A 312 -17.18 0.19 -12.73
N TRP A 313 -18.47 0.22 -13.01
CA TRP A 313 -19.14 1.42 -13.52
C TRP A 313 -19.23 2.54 -12.47
N SER A 314 -19.40 2.19 -11.19
CA SER A 314 -19.37 3.17 -10.10
C SER A 314 -17.99 3.82 -9.97
N ILE A 315 -16.92 3.03 -10.07
CA ILE A 315 -15.54 3.53 -10.12
C ILE A 315 -15.34 4.42 -11.34
N ASN A 316 -15.85 4.02 -12.51
CA ASN A 316 -15.73 4.78 -13.74
C ASN A 316 -16.40 6.17 -13.64
N GLU A 317 -17.62 6.23 -13.10
CA GLU A 317 -18.32 7.51 -12.88
C GLU A 317 -17.53 8.40 -11.90
N ARG A 318 -16.98 7.81 -10.84
CA ARG A 318 -16.15 8.58 -9.90
C ARG A 318 -14.89 9.15 -10.54
N LEU A 319 -14.23 8.38 -11.40
CA LEU A 319 -13.05 8.83 -12.15
C LEU A 319 -13.36 9.93 -13.17
N GLN A 320 -14.61 10.09 -13.62
CA GLN A 320 -15.04 11.21 -14.46
C GLN A 320 -15.22 12.51 -13.65
N GLU A 321 -15.67 12.41 -12.39
CA GLU A 321 -15.95 13.57 -11.53
C GLU A 321 -14.69 14.16 -10.90
N LEU A 322 -13.83 13.30 -10.35
CA LEU A 322 -12.67 13.68 -9.54
C LEU A 322 -11.71 14.71 -10.16
N PRO A 323 -11.43 14.72 -11.48
CA PRO A 323 -10.53 15.71 -12.08
C PRO A 323 -11.02 17.15 -11.93
N THR A 324 -12.33 17.36 -11.83
CA THR A 324 -12.97 18.69 -11.75
C THR A 324 -13.55 19.00 -10.37
N ASP A 325 -13.62 18.00 -9.49
CA ASP A 325 -14.23 18.13 -8.18
C ASP A 325 -13.38 18.98 -7.21
N LYS A 326 -14.05 19.79 -6.40
CA LYS A 326 -13.41 20.52 -5.30
C LYS A 326 -13.55 19.68 -4.03
N LEU A 327 -12.47 19.04 -3.63
CA LEU A 327 -12.43 18.26 -2.40
C LEU A 327 -12.53 19.15 -1.15
N GLU A 328 -13.76 19.32 -0.66
CA GLU A 328 -14.04 19.79 0.69
C GLU A 328 -13.86 18.64 1.69
N GLY A 329 -13.37 18.92 2.90
CA GLY A 329 -12.89 17.87 3.82
C GLY A 329 -13.90 16.75 4.15
N ARG A 330 -15.21 17.02 4.13
CA ARG A 330 -16.24 15.97 4.31
C ARG A 330 -16.28 15.01 3.12
N ARG A 331 -16.19 15.53 1.90
CA ARG A 331 -16.23 14.77 0.66
C ARG A 331 -15.01 13.85 0.52
N GLU A 332 -13.84 14.31 0.95
CA GLU A 332 -12.62 13.50 0.97
C GLU A 332 -12.78 12.23 1.84
N VAL A 333 -13.40 12.35 3.02
CA VAL A 333 -13.65 11.20 3.91
C VAL A 333 -14.64 10.21 3.30
N GLU A 334 -15.71 10.69 2.67
CA GLU A 334 -16.69 9.84 1.98
C GLU A 334 -16.04 9.00 0.88
N LEU A 335 -15.17 9.61 0.07
CA LEU A 335 -14.46 8.94 -1.01
C LEU A 335 -13.47 7.88 -0.49
N LEU A 336 -12.82 8.14 0.65
CA LEU A 336 -11.93 7.16 1.27
C LEU A 336 -12.69 5.95 1.83
N ILE A 337 -13.89 6.15 2.37
CA ILE A 337 -14.76 5.06 2.82
C ILE A 337 -15.22 4.23 1.60
N GLU A 338 -15.68 4.89 0.53
CA GLU A 338 -16.11 4.24 -0.72
C GLU A 338 -14.98 3.38 -1.33
N ILE A 339 -13.73 3.86 -1.29
CA ILE A 339 -12.56 3.08 -1.75
C ILE A 339 -12.40 1.78 -0.96
N GLU A 340 -12.57 1.81 0.36
CA GLU A 340 -12.46 0.59 1.19
C GLU A 340 -13.65 -0.35 0.98
N GLU A 341 -14.85 0.18 0.73
CA GLU A 341 -16.03 -0.60 0.36
C GLU A 341 -15.81 -1.36 -0.95
N PHE A 342 -15.37 -0.65 -2.01
CA PHE A 342 -15.03 -1.29 -3.30
C PHE A 342 -13.91 -2.32 -3.14
N ARG A 343 -12.86 -2.02 -2.36
CA ARG A 343 -11.78 -2.98 -2.09
C ARG A 343 -12.32 -4.26 -1.43
N SER A 344 -13.21 -4.12 -0.46
CA SER A 344 -13.85 -5.25 0.24
C SER A 344 -14.70 -6.09 -0.71
N GLN A 345 -15.50 -5.45 -1.57
CA GLN A 345 -16.32 -6.12 -2.57
C GLN A 345 -15.47 -6.90 -3.58
N LEU A 346 -14.41 -6.29 -4.13
CA LEU A 346 -13.48 -6.97 -5.05
C LEU A 346 -12.79 -8.17 -4.39
N ALA A 347 -12.40 -8.06 -3.12
CA ALA A 347 -11.83 -9.19 -2.36
C ALA A 347 -12.85 -10.30 -2.05
N GLY A 348 -14.14 -9.97 -1.98
CA GLY A 348 -15.23 -10.94 -1.93
C GLY A 348 -15.30 -11.76 -3.21
N VAL A 349 -15.38 -11.08 -4.36
CA VAL A 349 -15.48 -11.71 -5.68
C VAL A 349 -14.24 -12.53 -6.01
N GLU A 350 -13.04 -12.05 -5.69
CA GLU A 350 -11.80 -12.81 -5.92
C GLU A 350 -11.76 -14.14 -5.13
N ARG A 351 -12.33 -14.16 -3.91
CA ARG A 351 -12.45 -15.39 -3.12
C ARG A 351 -13.44 -16.38 -3.71
N LEU A 352 -14.45 -15.90 -4.44
CA LEU A 352 -15.41 -16.75 -5.15
C LEU A 352 -14.79 -17.37 -6.40
N ILE A 353 -13.98 -16.62 -7.16
CA ILE A 353 -13.28 -17.13 -8.36
C ILE A 353 -12.23 -18.19 -8.01
N LYS A 354 -11.61 -18.11 -6.82
CA LYS A 354 -10.58 -19.06 -6.36
C LYS A 354 -11.15 -20.35 -5.73
N ARG A 355 -12.46 -20.43 -5.49
CA ARG A 355 -13.14 -21.63 -4.99
C ARG A 355 -13.56 -22.51 -6.15
#